data_AF-A0A355UC28-F1
#
_entry.id   AF-A0A355UC28-F1
#
_cell.length_a   1.000
_cell.length_b   1.000
_cell.length_c   1.000
_cell.angle_alpha   90.00
_cell.angle_beta   90.00
_cell.angle_gamma   90.00
#
_symmetry.space_group_name_H-M   'P 1'
#
loop_
_entity.id
_entity.type
_entity.pdbx_description
1 polymer ?
#
loop_
_entity_poly.entity_id
_entity_poly.type
_entity_poly.pdbx_seq_one_letter_code
_entity_poly.pdbx_strand_id
1 'polypeptide(L)'
;MNNTSGNLFYRCPKTNSVFDLYEYGDTDYITVDQLLAMNNSNRKILKELWIILLDVITEGVEIEDVWTYLGVDNLYNDIIKPEDVDGFIKKSPENKFKNAL
;
A
#
# COMPACT_ATOMS: atom_id res chain seq x y z
N MET A 1 -10.12 2.16 -14.62
CA MET A 1 -8.75 1.89 -14.15
C MET A 1 -8.23 0.72 -14.95
N ASN A 2 -6.99 0.80 -15.39
CA ASN A 2 -6.33 -0.29 -16.10
C ASN A 2 -4.94 -0.50 -15.52
N ASN A 3 -4.60 -1.74 -15.18
CA ASN A 3 -3.24 -2.20 -14.91
C ASN A 3 -2.90 -3.20 -16.02
N THR A 4 -2.62 -2.69 -17.22
CA THR A 4 -2.19 -3.50 -18.36
C THR A 4 -0.73 -3.14 -18.63
N SER A 5 0.12 -4.15 -18.73
CA SER A 5 1.56 -4.00 -19.08
C SER A 5 2.44 -3.28 -18.05
N GLY A 6 2.06 -3.27 -16.76
CA GLY A 6 2.88 -2.72 -15.68
C GLY A 6 2.63 -1.25 -15.34
N ASN A 7 1.69 -0.60 -16.04
CA ASN A 7 1.38 0.81 -15.84
C ASN A 7 0.09 0.94 -15.04
N LEU A 8 0.11 1.76 -13.97
CA LEU A 8 -1.07 2.08 -13.18
C LEU A 8 -1.63 3.44 -13.61
N PHE A 9 -2.75 3.41 -14.32
CA PHE A 9 -3.50 4.62 -14.68
C PHE A 9 -4.79 4.74 -13.89
N TYR A 10 -4.92 5.82 -13.12
CA TYR A 10 -6.14 6.20 -12.42
C TYR A 10 -6.54 7.64 -12.70
N ARG A 11 -7.83 7.83 -12.98
CA ARG A 11 -8.47 9.14 -13.02
C ARG A 11 -9.46 9.23 -11.87
N CYS A 12 -9.25 10.18 -10.96
CA CYS A 12 -10.15 10.42 -9.84
C CYS A 12 -11.47 11.01 -10.36
N PRO A 13 -12.63 10.38 -10.12
CA PRO A 13 -13.91 10.89 -10.60
C PRO A 13 -14.36 12.17 -9.88
N LYS A 14 -13.85 12.42 -8.65
CA LYS A 14 -14.22 13.61 -7.85
C LYS A 14 -13.42 14.85 -8.24
N THR A 15 -12.11 14.72 -8.36
CA THR A 15 -11.20 15.85 -8.60
C THR A 15 -10.74 15.96 -10.05
N ASN A 16 -11.05 14.96 -10.88
CA ASN A 16 -10.56 14.80 -12.25
C ASN A 16 -9.02 14.72 -12.37
N SER A 17 -8.32 14.55 -11.24
CA SER A 17 -6.87 14.36 -11.19
C SER A 17 -6.49 13.03 -11.82
N VAL A 18 -5.35 13.01 -12.50
CA VAL A 18 -4.82 11.84 -13.18
C VAL A 18 -3.53 11.43 -12.49
N PHE A 19 -3.47 10.16 -12.11
CA PHE A 19 -2.30 9.50 -11.56
C PHE A 19 -1.86 8.46 -12.58
N ASP A 20 -0.65 8.63 -13.09
CA ASP A 20 -0.06 7.78 -14.10
C ASP A 20 1.31 7.34 -13.58
N LEU A 21 1.38 6.11 -13.08
CA LEU A 21 2.62 5.48 -12.64
C LEU A 21 3.02 4.53 -13.77
N TYR A 22 3.99 4.96 -14.56
CA TYR A 22 4.37 4.28 -15.80
C TYR A 22 5.52 3.30 -15.56
N GLU A 23 6.43 3.62 -14.66
CA GLU A 23 7.58 2.80 -14.32
C GLU A 23 7.51 2.25 -12.90
N TYR A 24 8.16 1.11 -12.68
CA TYR A 24 8.28 0.55 -11.35
C TYR A 24 9.13 1.48 -10.47
N GLY A 25 8.56 1.86 -9.32
CA GLY A 25 9.21 2.79 -8.38
C GLY A 25 8.81 4.25 -8.60
N ASP A 26 7.95 4.55 -9.57
CA ASP A 26 7.33 5.87 -9.68
C ASP A 26 6.56 6.20 -8.39
N THR A 27 6.79 7.41 -7.89
CA THR A 27 6.14 7.96 -6.70
C THR A 27 5.41 9.23 -7.07
N ASP A 28 4.20 9.41 -6.54
CA ASP A 28 3.43 10.62 -6.72
C ASP A 28 2.68 11.00 -5.44
N TYR A 29 2.30 12.27 -5.33
CA TYR A 29 1.57 12.79 -4.18
C TYR A 29 0.07 12.72 -4.42
N ILE A 30 -0.64 12.13 -3.47
CA ILE A 30 -2.08 11.94 -3.54
C ILE A 30 -2.75 12.39 -2.25
N THR A 31 -3.94 12.99 -2.34
CA THR A 31 -4.71 13.37 -1.17
C THR A 31 -5.50 12.20 -0.61
N VAL A 32 -5.79 12.25 0.69
CA VAL A 32 -6.60 11.22 1.37
C VAL A 32 -7.98 11.06 0.73
N ASP A 33 -8.62 12.15 0.29
CA ASP A 33 -9.91 12.10 -0.41
C ASP A 33 -9.84 11.33 -1.74
N GLN A 34 -8.72 11.46 -2.46
CA GLN A 34 -8.48 10.75 -3.71
C GLN A 34 -8.19 9.26 -3.46
N LEU A 35 -7.41 8.95 -2.41
CA LEU A 35 -7.20 7.58 -1.95
C LEU A 35 -8.51 6.91 -1.52
N LEU A 36 -9.38 7.64 -0.82
CA LEU A 36 -10.70 7.15 -0.43
C LEU A 36 -11.58 6.88 -1.66
N ALA A 37 -11.54 7.78 -2.66
CA ALA A 37 -12.22 7.56 -3.93
C ALA A 37 -11.67 6.34 -4.70
N MET A 38 -10.34 6.15 -4.71
CA MET A 38 -9.71 4.95 -5.28
C MET A 38 -10.20 3.70 -4.57
N ASN A 39 -10.12 3.66 -3.24
CA ASN A 39 -10.52 2.51 -2.42
C ASN A 39 -11.99 2.14 -2.64
N ASN A 40 -12.86 3.14 -2.74
CA ASN A 40 -14.29 2.93 -2.97
C ASN A 40 -14.60 2.44 -4.39
N SER A 41 -13.86 2.91 -5.40
CA SER A 41 -14.07 2.51 -6.79
C SER A 41 -13.49 1.12 -7.12
N ASN A 42 -12.33 0.79 -6.54
CA ASN A 42 -11.69 -0.49 -6.70
C ASN A 42 -10.78 -0.77 -5.49
N ARG A 43 -11.30 -1.51 -4.51
CA ARG A 43 -10.59 -1.87 -3.28
C ARG A 43 -9.28 -2.63 -3.52
N LYS A 44 -9.14 -3.32 -4.66
CA LYS A 44 -7.95 -4.11 -4.98
C LYS A 44 -6.67 -3.27 -5.05
N ILE A 45 -6.78 -2.00 -5.46
CA ILE A 45 -5.64 -1.09 -5.59
C ILE A 45 -4.83 -1.03 -4.29
N LEU A 46 -5.53 -0.83 -3.17
CA LEU A 46 -4.90 -0.69 -1.86
C LEU A 46 -4.79 -2.05 -1.16
N LYS A 47 -5.79 -2.93 -1.30
CA LYS A 47 -5.80 -4.22 -0.60
C LYS A 47 -4.87 -5.28 -1.18
N GLU A 48 -4.58 -5.20 -2.47
CA GLU A 48 -3.63 -6.09 -3.15
C GLU A 48 -2.27 -5.38 -3.39
N LEU A 49 -2.02 -4.23 -2.74
CA LEU A 49 -0.74 -3.51 -2.79
C LEU A 49 -0.28 -3.13 -4.20
N TRP A 50 -1.20 -2.74 -5.08
CA TRP A 50 -0.82 -2.23 -6.40
C TRP A 50 -0.12 -0.87 -6.31
N ILE A 51 -0.41 -0.14 -5.23
CA ILE A 51 0.35 1.03 -4.79
C ILE A 51 0.64 0.88 -3.30
N ILE A 52 1.77 1.45 -2.87
CA ILE A 52 2.21 1.46 -1.48
C ILE A 52 2.26 2.91 -1.01
N LEU A 53 1.66 3.19 0.14
CA LEU A 53 1.78 4.50 0.78
C LEU A 53 3.13 4.56 1.48
N LEU A 54 3.95 5.54 1.10
CA LEU A 54 5.33 5.66 1.58
C LEU A 54 5.47 6.65 2.75
N ASP A 55 4.83 7.82 2.65
CA ASP A 55 4.97 8.90 3.63
C ASP A 55 3.77 9.86 3.63
N VAL A 56 3.67 10.68 4.66
CA VAL A 56 2.66 11.74 4.84
C VAL A 56 3.36 13.08 5.08
N ILE A 57 3.15 14.04 4.18
CA ILE A 57 3.78 15.38 4.29
C ILE A 57 3.04 16.29 5.28
N THR A 58 1.83 15.93 5.70
CA THR A 58 1.00 16.81 6.55
C THR A 58 1.49 16.77 7.99
N GLU A 59 1.87 17.93 8.54
CA GLU A 59 2.29 18.05 9.93
C GLU A 59 1.19 17.56 10.90
N GLY A 60 1.59 16.73 11.87
CA GLY A 60 0.69 16.21 12.89
C GLY A 60 -0.20 15.04 12.46
N VAL A 61 0.06 14.45 11.29
CA VAL A 61 -0.60 13.22 10.83
C VAL A 61 0.47 12.18 10.53
N GLU A 62 0.38 11.00 11.14
CA GLU A 62 1.27 9.88 10.86
C GLU A 62 0.70 8.98 9.74
N ILE A 63 1.54 8.15 9.14
CA ILE A 63 1.08 7.26 8.05
C ILE A 63 0.10 6.19 8.55
N GLU A 64 0.26 5.76 9.80
CA GLU A 64 -0.62 4.84 10.52
C GLU A 64 -2.04 5.38 10.65
N ASP A 65 -2.21 6.70 10.84
CA ASP A 65 -3.51 7.36 10.88
C ASP A 65 -4.23 7.23 9.53
N VAL A 66 -3.48 7.39 8.44
CA VAL A 66 -4.00 7.25 7.07
C VAL A 66 -4.41 5.80 6.79
N TRP A 67 -3.61 4.82 7.23
CA TRP A 67 -3.96 3.39 7.07
C TRP A 67 -5.23 3.02 7.82
N THR A 68 -5.36 3.50 9.04
CA THR A 68 -6.56 3.31 9.88
C THR A 68 -7.78 3.93 9.21
N TYR A 69 -7.65 5.17 8.73
CA TYR A 69 -8.72 5.86 8.02
C TYR A 69 -9.17 5.12 6.74
N LEU A 70 -8.22 4.53 6.00
CA LEU A 70 -8.50 3.77 4.79
C LEU A 70 -8.97 2.33 5.05
N GLY A 71 -8.90 1.85 6.30
CA GLY A 71 -9.24 0.49 6.70
C GLY A 71 -8.31 -0.58 6.10
N VAL A 72 -7.03 -0.24 5.97
CA VAL A 72 -5.97 -1.12 5.43
C VAL A 72 -4.85 -1.36 6.46
N ASP A 73 -5.02 -0.88 7.68
CA ASP A 73 -4.18 -1.14 8.85
C ASP A 73 -3.71 -2.59 8.98
N ASN A 74 -4.64 -3.55 8.89
CA ASN A 74 -4.32 -4.97 9.03
C ASN A 74 -3.38 -5.47 7.93
N LEU A 75 -3.47 -4.91 6.72
CA LEU A 75 -2.61 -5.29 5.61
C LEU A 75 -1.18 -4.78 5.84
N TYR A 76 -1.04 -3.52 6.25
CA TYR A 76 0.28 -2.93 6.48
C TYR A 76 0.98 -3.48 7.73
N ASN A 77 0.23 -3.90 8.74
CA ASN A 77 0.77 -4.58 9.93
C ASN A 77 1.34 -5.97 9.60
N ASP A 78 0.80 -6.65 8.59
CA ASP A 78 1.29 -7.96 8.13
C ASP A 78 2.50 -7.85 7.20
N ILE A 79 2.79 -6.65 6.67
CA ILE A 79 3.94 -6.42 5.79
C ILE A 79 5.20 -6.26 6.63
N ILE A 80 6.20 -7.10 6.32
CA ILE A 80 7.53 -6.99 6.92
C ILE A 80 8.21 -5.76 6.33
N LYS A 81 8.56 -4.79 7.18
CA LYS A 81 9.33 -3.61 6.78
C LYS A 81 10.72 -4.06 6.31
N PRO A 82 11.32 -3.41 5.29
CA PRO A 82 12.66 -3.76 4.79
C PRO A 82 13.73 -3.86 5.90
N GLU A 83 13.61 -3.02 6.93
CA GLU A 83 14.51 -2.96 8.08
C GLU A 83 14.44 -4.23 8.96
N ASP A 84 13.28 -4.88 9.00
CA ASP A 84 13.03 -6.09 9.78
C ASP A 84 13.29 -7.38 8.99
N VAL A 85 13.61 -7.27 7.69
CA VAL A 85 13.84 -8.41 6.80
C VAL A 85 14.96 -9.30 7.32
N ASP A 86 16.05 -8.72 7.81
CA ASP A 86 17.16 -9.48 8.39
C ASP A 86 16.75 -10.28 9.62
N GLY A 87 15.91 -9.70 10.49
CA GLY A 87 15.36 -10.37 11.65
C GLY A 87 14.39 -11.49 11.27
N PHE A 88 13.61 -11.30 10.21
CA PHE A 88 12.70 -12.30 9.68
C PHE A 88 13.43 -13.48 9.03
N ILE A 89 14.43 -13.21 8.18
CA ILE A 89 15.24 -14.24 7.52
C ILE A 89 15.98 -15.09 8.57
N LYS A 90 16.53 -14.45 9.62
CA LYS A 90 17.21 -15.16 10.72
C LYS A 90 16.27 -16.02 11.58
N LYS A 91 14.97 -15.76 11.59
CA LYS A 91 13.96 -16.51 12.37
C LYS A 91 13.50 -17.83 11.72
N SER A 92 13.94 -18.18 10.51
CA SER A 92 13.48 -19.39 9.81
C SER A 92 14.66 -20.27 9.39
N PRO A 93 14.93 -21.40 10.10
CA PRO A 93 14.21 -22.64 9.79
C PRO A 93 13.72 -23.50 10.98
N GLU A 94 13.99 -23.14 12.24
CA GLU A 94 13.78 -24.08 13.36
C GLU A 94 12.33 -24.23 13.84
N ASN A 95 11.42 -23.32 13.48
CA ASN A 95 10.07 -23.27 14.08
C ASN A 95 8.90 -23.66 13.15
N LYS A 96 9.14 -24.14 11.92
CA LYS A 96 8.05 -24.57 11.01
C LYS A 96 7.77 -26.09 10.99
N PHE A 97 8.58 -26.92 11.65
CA PHE A 97 8.40 -28.39 11.63
C PHE A 97 8.03 -29.03 12.97
N LYS A 98 7.85 -28.26 14.06
CA LYS A 98 7.52 -28.83 15.38
C LYS A 98 6.03 -29.07 15.65
N ASN A 99 5.12 -28.63 14.78
CA ASN A 99 3.67 -28.84 14.93
C ASN A 99 3.08 -29.80 13.87
N ALA A 100 3.88 -30.72 13.35
CA ALA A 100 3.43 -31.78 12.44
C ALA A 100 3.79 -33.18 12.95
N LEU A 101 3.60 -33.41 14.26
CA LEU A 101 3.58 -34.73 14.91
C LEU A 101 2.24 -34.94 15.60
#